data_AF-A0A7X6F9H2-F1
#
_entry.id   AF-A0A7X6F9H2-F1
#
_cell.length_a   1.000
_cell.length_b   1.000
_cell.length_c   1.000
_cell.angle_alpha   90.00
_cell.angle_beta   90.00
_cell.angle_gamma   90.00
#
_symmetry.space_group_name_H-M   'P 1'
#
loop_
_entity.id
_entity.type
_entity.pdbx_description
1 polymer ?
#
loop_
_entity_poly.entity_id
_entity_poly.type
_entity_poly.pdbx_seq_one_letter_code
_entity_poly.pdbx_strand_id
1 'polypeptide(L)'
;MSEAEARTPATPREKTERLFFLDINDGRILSSAIDGTDLKLIIQRLGRSPDGILVDSENGWLYWTEMGTDYNAHDGSIERINLDGSNHVTLIPPGSTLVTPKQIQIDHDNGTLYWCDREGMRVMRANIDGSDIETLVQNGDSPQDSADIERWCVGIALDLPLGQIYWTQKGPPDAGLGRILRASIDIPEDETATRRSDIETLLDKLPEPIDLELDLATRTIYWTDRGNLPRGNTVNRASMDDIAATSEVVLEGLDEGIGLSLDLPNNRMFFTDIGGNLYSASLDGSGERELLHHAGSFTGIVYAVV
;
A
#
# COMPACT_ATOMS: atom_id res chain seq x y z
N MET A 1 41.98 39.01 1.94
CA MET A 1 40.57 38.65 1.73
C MET A 1 40.50 37.23 1.22
N SER A 2 40.18 36.28 2.09
CA SER A 2 39.12 35.28 1.91
C SER A 2 39.22 34.30 3.08
N GLU A 3 38.41 34.52 4.11
CA GLU A 3 38.17 33.52 5.13
C GLU A 3 37.35 32.40 4.48
N ALA A 4 37.87 31.18 4.53
CA ALA A 4 37.10 30.00 4.21
C ALA A 4 36.21 29.70 5.42
N GLU A 5 34.91 29.89 5.27
CA GLU A 5 33.93 29.44 6.27
C GLU A 5 34.00 27.91 6.37
N ALA A 6 34.47 27.44 7.52
CA ALA A 6 34.34 26.04 7.89
C ALA A 6 32.85 25.72 8.04
N ARG A 7 32.31 24.91 7.13
CA ARG A 7 30.99 24.29 7.32
C ARG A 7 31.01 23.46 8.59
N THR A 8 30.30 23.92 9.61
CA THR A 8 29.99 23.14 10.82
C THR A 8 29.30 21.85 10.38
N PRO A 9 29.68 20.67 10.91
CA PRO A 9 28.93 19.45 10.67
C PRO A 9 27.51 19.66 11.18
N ALA A 10 26.50 19.40 10.34
CA ALA A 10 25.12 19.39 10.80
C ALA A 10 25.00 18.37 11.93
N THR A 11 24.47 18.79 13.08
CA THR A 11 24.09 17.88 14.17
C THR A 11 23.20 16.78 13.57
N PRO A 12 23.42 15.49 13.86
CA PRO A 12 22.53 14.44 13.38
C PRO A 12 21.10 14.80 13.81
N ARG A 13 20.18 14.92 12.85
CA ARG A 13 18.76 15.06 13.18
C ARG A 13 18.37 13.82 13.98
N GLU A 14 17.72 14.05 15.11
CA GLU A 14 17.18 12.98 15.93
C GLU A 14 16.09 12.30 15.11
N LYS A 15 16.28 11.00 14.83
CA LYS A 15 15.33 10.18 14.10
C LYS A 15 14.01 10.16 14.86
N THR A 16 12.92 10.53 14.20
CA THR A 16 11.58 10.65 14.80
C THR A 16 10.64 9.64 14.15
N GLU A 17 9.87 8.94 14.97
CA GLU A 17 8.82 8.04 14.50
C GLU A 17 7.59 8.83 14.07
N ARG A 18 7.08 8.55 12.87
CA ARG A 18 5.89 9.23 12.33
C ARG A 18 5.00 8.26 11.57
N LEU A 19 3.72 8.61 11.54
CA LEU A 19 2.75 8.02 10.63
C LEU A 19 2.54 9.01 9.49
N PHE A 20 2.40 8.48 8.27
CA PHE A 20 1.95 9.21 7.10
C PHE A 20 0.74 8.49 6.55
N PHE A 21 -0.33 9.21 6.26
CA PHE A 21 -1.58 8.61 5.81
C PHE A 21 -2.33 9.53 4.87
N LEU A 22 -3.19 8.91 4.07
CA LEU A 22 -3.88 9.54 2.98
C LEU A 22 -5.34 9.80 3.34
N ASP A 23 -5.88 10.92 2.89
CA ASP A 23 -7.29 11.24 2.98
C ASP A 23 -7.85 11.48 1.57
N ILE A 24 -8.64 10.51 1.11
CA ILE A 24 -9.06 10.40 -0.28
C ILE A 24 -10.06 11.49 -0.67
N ASN A 25 -10.92 11.92 0.25
CA ASN A 25 -12.00 12.86 -0.07
C ASN A 25 -11.50 14.30 -0.26
N ASP A 26 -10.51 14.70 0.54
CA ASP A 26 -9.93 16.04 0.48
C ASP A 26 -8.60 16.09 -0.30
N GLY A 27 -8.15 14.94 -0.83
CA GLY A 27 -6.90 14.80 -1.57
C GLY A 27 -5.68 15.20 -0.73
N ARG A 28 -5.63 14.77 0.54
CA ARG A 28 -4.58 15.17 1.49
C ARG A 28 -3.62 14.04 1.79
N ILE A 29 -2.37 14.42 2.02
CA ILE A 29 -1.38 13.59 2.71
C ILE A 29 -1.13 14.24 4.06
N LEU A 30 -1.36 13.48 5.12
CA LEU A 30 -1.24 13.89 6.50
C LEU A 30 -0.09 13.14 7.15
N SER A 31 0.43 13.71 8.23
CA SER A 31 1.39 13.03 9.10
C SER A 31 1.12 13.32 10.56
N SER A 32 1.31 12.35 11.44
CA SER A 32 1.20 12.52 12.89
C SER A 32 2.37 11.84 13.60
N ALA A 33 2.52 12.12 14.89
CA ALA A 33 3.21 11.22 15.79
C ALA A 33 2.44 9.89 15.91
N ILE A 34 3.12 8.85 16.40
CA ILE A 34 2.58 7.50 16.60
C ILE A 34 1.46 7.40 17.66
N ASP A 35 1.21 8.47 18.41
CA ASP A 35 0.11 8.59 19.38
C ASP A 35 -1.05 9.46 18.85
N GLY A 36 -1.03 9.81 17.56
CA GLY A 36 -2.03 10.66 16.91
C GLY A 36 -1.83 12.16 17.11
N THR A 37 -0.85 12.58 17.93
CA THR A 37 -0.56 14.00 18.13
C THR A 37 0.29 14.59 17.00
N ASP A 38 0.58 15.89 17.05
CA ASP A 38 1.43 16.58 16.05
C ASP A 38 0.98 16.34 14.59
N LEU A 39 -0.34 16.42 14.38
CA LEU A 39 -0.96 16.29 13.08
C LEU A 39 -0.54 17.43 12.16
N LYS A 40 -0.02 17.09 10.99
CA LYS A 40 0.55 17.98 9.99
C LYS A 40 0.00 17.66 8.61
N LEU A 41 -0.33 18.69 7.85
CA LEU A 41 -0.60 18.58 6.43
C LEU A 41 0.74 18.60 5.67
N ILE A 42 1.01 17.55 4.88
CA ILE A 42 2.18 17.49 4.00
C ILE A 42 1.85 18.17 2.67
N ILE A 43 0.74 17.78 2.05
CA ILE A 43 0.24 18.39 0.80
C ILE A 43 -1.27 18.18 0.69
N GLN A 44 -1.95 19.11 0.00
CA GLN A 44 -3.34 18.98 -0.40
C GLN A 44 -3.48 19.21 -1.91
N ARG A 45 -4.13 18.28 -2.60
CA ARG A 45 -4.40 18.32 -4.04
C ARG A 45 -5.90 18.09 -4.29
N LEU A 46 -6.66 19.19 -4.28
CA LEU A 46 -8.12 19.14 -4.45
C LEU A 46 -8.53 18.43 -5.75
N GLY A 47 -9.53 17.55 -5.65
CA GLY A 47 -10.04 16.77 -6.79
C GLY A 47 -9.14 15.60 -7.20
N ARG A 48 -8.17 15.23 -6.36
CA ARG A 48 -7.36 14.02 -6.49
C ARG A 48 -7.77 12.99 -5.46
N SER A 49 -7.42 11.73 -5.71
CA SER A 49 -7.86 10.58 -4.94
C SER A 49 -6.66 9.70 -4.61
N PRO A 50 -5.89 10.06 -3.57
CA PRO A 50 -4.73 9.29 -3.16
C PRO A 50 -5.15 7.98 -2.50
N ASP A 51 -4.42 6.90 -2.76
CA ASP A 51 -4.75 5.57 -2.22
C ASP A 51 -3.57 4.83 -1.58
N GLY A 52 -2.52 4.49 -2.34
CA GLY A 52 -1.33 3.83 -1.82
C GLY A 52 -0.24 4.82 -1.42
N ILE A 53 0.53 4.53 -0.36
CA ILE A 53 1.59 5.40 0.17
C ILE A 53 2.83 4.58 0.58
N LEU A 54 4.00 5.19 0.42
CA LEU A 54 5.30 4.63 0.80
C LEU A 54 6.22 5.77 1.28
N VAL A 55 7.09 5.49 2.25
CA VAL A 55 8.18 6.39 2.66
C VAL A 55 9.53 5.72 2.42
N ASP A 56 10.41 6.42 1.70
CA ASP A 56 11.84 6.14 1.61
C ASP A 56 12.57 7.08 2.58
N SER A 57 12.77 6.60 3.82
CA SER A 57 13.45 7.37 4.86
C SER A 57 14.92 7.68 4.56
N GLU A 58 15.58 6.85 3.75
CA GLU A 58 17.01 7.03 3.44
C GLU A 58 17.21 8.22 2.50
N ASN A 59 16.36 8.36 1.48
CA ASN A 59 16.40 9.47 0.54
C ASN A 59 15.50 10.66 0.95
N GLY A 60 14.68 10.48 1.98
CA GLY A 60 13.78 11.52 2.49
C GLY A 60 12.60 11.79 1.57
N TRP A 61 12.11 10.75 0.90
CA TRP A 61 11.02 10.83 -0.07
C TRP A 61 9.76 10.12 0.44
N LEU A 62 8.62 10.64 0.00
CA LEU A 62 7.30 10.05 0.16
C LEU A 62 6.73 9.84 -1.24
N TYR A 63 6.27 8.63 -1.50
CA TYR A 63 5.61 8.23 -2.75
C TYR A 63 4.14 7.97 -2.47
N TRP A 64 3.28 8.29 -3.42
CA TRP A 64 1.89 7.89 -3.35
C TRP A 64 1.29 7.67 -4.73
N THR A 65 0.21 6.91 -4.76
CA THR A 65 -0.58 6.67 -5.97
C THR A 65 -1.82 7.56 -5.96
N GLU A 66 -2.17 8.06 -7.13
CA GLU A 66 -3.38 8.84 -7.38
C GLU A 66 -4.26 8.05 -8.34
N MET A 67 -5.48 7.74 -7.91
CA MET A 67 -6.38 6.85 -8.64
C MET A 67 -6.90 7.40 -9.97
N GLY A 68 -6.69 8.68 -10.26
CA GLY A 68 -7.38 9.34 -11.36
C GLY A 68 -8.83 9.72 -11.02
N THR A 69 -9.55 10.23 -12.00
CA THR A 69 -10.95 10.70 -11.84
C THR A 69 -11.96 9.89 -12.65
N ASP A 70 -11.49 9.20 -13.70
CA ASP A 70 -12.28 8.25 -14.47
C ASP A 70 -11.62 6.87 -14.37
N TYR A 71 -12.26 5.96 -13.64
CA TYR A 71 -11.74 4.62 -13.38
C TYR A 71 -11.70 3.71 -14.63
N ASN A 72 -12.07 4.21 -15.81
CA ASN A 72 -11.89 3.53 -17.10
C ASN A 72 -10.90 4.26 -18.01
N ALA A 73 -10.31 5.35 -17.56
CA ALA A 73 -9.33 6.13 -18.31
C ALA A 73 -7.92 5.91 -17.76
N HIS A 74 -6.92 6.14 -18.60
CA HIS A 74 -5.53 6.11 -18.18
C HIS A 74 -5.13 7.44 -17.51
N ASP A 75 -5.88 7.90 -16.49
CA ASP A 75 -5.65 9.20 -15.83
C ASP A 75 -5.08 9.08 -14.40
N GLY A 76 -4.78 7.86 -13.95
CA GLY A 76 -4.02 7.58 -12.74
C GLY A 76 -2.54 8.00 -12.84
N SER A 77 -1.89 8.19 -11.69
CA SER A 77 -0.49 8.62 -11.63
C SER A 77 0.22 8.14 -10.37
N ILE A 78 1.55 8.15 -10.40
CA ILE A 78 2.42 7.98 -9.24
C ILE A 78 3.21 9.26 -9.02
N GLU A 79 3.23 9.70 -7.77
CA GLU A 79 3.74 10.98 -7.35
C GLU A 79 4.84 10.77 -6.29
N ARG A 80 5.77 11.73 -6.19
CA ARG A 80 6.83 11.75 -5.18
C ARG A 80 6.98 13.15 -4.62
N ILE A 81 7.24 13.27 -3.32
CA ILE A 81 7.50 14.53 -2.64
C ILE A 81 8.57 14.32 -1.58
N ASN A 82 9.23 15.39 -1.13
CA ASN A 82 10.05 15.31 0.07
C ASN A 82 9.15 15.17 1.31
N LEU A 83 9.66 14.54 2.37
CA LEU A 83 8.93 14.37 3.64
C LEU A 83 8.52 15.69 4.31
N ASP A 84 9.15 16.81 3.95
CA ASP A 84 8.79 18.15 4.42
C ASP A 84 7.73 18.86 3.54
N GLY A 85 7.20 18.17 2.52
CA GLY A 85 6.22 18.70 1.58
C GLY A 85 6.82 19.50 0.42
N SER A 86 8.14 19.61 0.31
CA SER A 86 8.81 20.29 -0.81
C SER A 86 9.05 19.36 -2.01
N ASN A 87 9.39 19.95 -3.18
CA ASN A 87 9.83 19.23 -4.38
C ASN A 87 8.88 18.11 -4.84
N HIS A 88 7.58 18.40 -4.87
CA HIS A 88 6.59 17.51 -5.49
C HIS A 88 6.92 17.31 -6.98
N VAL A 89 6.99 16.03 -7.38
CA VAL A 89 7.22 15.56 -8.75
C VAL A 89 6.16 14.51 -9.09
N THR A 90 5.53 14.66 -10.25
CA THR A 90 4.76 13.58 -10.87
C THR A 90 5.72 12.62 -11.55
N LEU A 91 5.94 11.46 -10.92
CA LEU A 91 6.93 10.47 -11.33
C LEU A 91 6.44 9.68 -12.55
N ILE A 92 5.18 9.22 -12.49
CA ILE A 92 4.49 8.59 -13.62
C ILE A 92 3.21 9.40 -13.88
N PRO A 93 3.12 10.13 -15.01
CA PRO A 93 2.04 11.08 -15.24
C PRO A 93 0.73 10.43 -15.73
N PRO A 94 -0.41 11.14 -15.58
CA PRO A 94 -1.65 10.80 -16.27
C PRO A 94 -1.44 10.74 -17.79
N GLY A 95 -2.23 9.90 -18.47
CA GLY A 95 -2.08 9.59 -19.90
C GLY A 95 -0.98 8.56 -20.20
N SER A 96 -0.34 8.01 -19.16
CA SER A 96 0.57 6.86 -19.27
C SER A 96 -0.24 5.55 -19.41
N THR A 97 0.23 4.44 -18.81
CA THR A 97 -0.49 3.17 -18.84
C THR A 97 -1.42 2.97 -17.63
N LEU A 98 -1.22 3.72 -16.54
CA LEU A 98 -1.93 3.52 -15.26
C LEU A 98 -3.41 3.92 -15.39
N VAL A 99 -4.31 3.06 -14.91
CA VAL A 99 -5.75 3.34 -14.83
C VAL A 99 -6.09 3.84 -13.43
N THR A 100 -6.05 2.97 -12.43
CA THR A 100 -6.36 3.27 -11.03
C THR A 100 -5.33 2.62 -10.10
N PRO A 101 -4.10 3.17 -10.04
CA PRO A 101 -3.05 2.62 -9.18
C PRO A 101 -3.50 2.59 -7.71
N LYS A 102 -3.04 1.58 -6.97
CA LYS A 102 -3.37 1.27 -5.58
C LYS A 102 -2.10 1.18 -4.74
N GLN A 103 -1.99 0.20 -3.85
CA GLN A 103 -0.86 0.08 -2.95
C GLN A 103 0.46 -0.02 -3.73
N ILE A 104 1.51 0.58 -3.17
CA ILE A 104 2.84 0.71 -3.77
C ILE A 104 3.91 0.22 -2.80
N GLN A 105 4.94 -0.43 -3.32
CA GLN A 105 6.11 -0.95 -2.59
C GLN A 105 7.39 -0.61 -3.33
N ILE A 106 8.52 -0.71 -2.63
CA ILE A 106 9.85 -0.42 -3.17
C ILE A 106 10.82 -1.55 -2.89
N ASP A 107 11.61 -1.89 -3.90
CA ASP A 107 12.86 -2.61 -3.77
C ASP A 107 14.00 -1.59 -3.82
N HIS A 108 14.56 -1.26 -2.64
CA HIS A 108 15.64 -0.28 -2.53
C HIS A 108 16.93 -0.73 -3.19
N ASP A 109 17.23 -2.03 -3.14
CA ASP A 109 18.49 -2.58 -3.65
C ASP A 109 18.54 -2.49 -5.19
N ASN A 110 17.40 -2.72 -5.84
CA ASN A 110 17.27 -2.63 -7.29
C ASN A 110 16.74 -1.28 -7.80
N GLY A 111 16.29 -0.40 -6.91
CA GLY A 111 15.73 0.91 -7.29
C GLY A 111 14.43 0.79 -8.07
N THR A 112 13.54 -0.10 -7.65
CA THR A 112 12.31 -0.47 -8.38
C THR A 112 11.07 -0.22 -7.53
N LEU A 113 10.06 0.41 -8.11
CA LEU A 113 8.73 0.57 -7.52
C LEU A 113 7.79 -0.52 -8.06
N TYR A 114 6.93 -1.04 -7.21
CA TYR A 114 5.91 -2.05 -7.53
C TYR A 114 4.54 -1.56 -7.09
N TRP A 115 3.50 -1.73 -7.89
CA TRP A 115 2.13 -1.37 -7.49
C TRP A 115 1.08 -2.26 -8.15
N CYS A 116 -0.10 -2.27 -7.56
CA CYS A 116 -1.30 -2.81 -8.20
C CYS A 116 -2.08 -1.72 -8.93
N ASP A 117 -2.74 -2.07 -10.02
CA ASP A 117 -3.66 -1.21 -10.77
C ASP A 117 -5.04 -1.90 -10.84
N ARG A 118 -6.04 -1.29 -10.19
CA ARG A 118 -7.31 -1.96 -9.85
C ARG A 118 -8.13 -2.26 -11.10
N GLU A 119 -8.59 -1.23 -11.80
CA GLU A 119 -9.36 -1.36 -13.04
C GLU A 119 -8.46 -1.65 -14.24
N GLY A 120 -7.15 -1.38 -14.13
CA GLY A 120 -6.16 -1.91 -15.08
C GLY A 120 -5.96 -3.42 -14.95
N MET A 121 -6.40 -4.05 -13.85
CA MET A 121 -6.31 -5.48 -13.55
C MET A 121 -4.87 -6.03 -13.59
N ARG A 122 -3.93 -5.27 -13.01
CA ARG A 122 -2.50 -5.56 -13.14
C ARG A 122 -1.74 -5.47 -11.82
N VAL A 123 -0.64 -6.22 -11.79
CA VAL A 123 0.52 -5.93 -10.94
C VAL A 123 1.63 -5.40 -11.84
N MET A 124 2.28 -4.30 -11.46
CA MET A 124 3.20 -3.56 -12.32
C MET A 124 4.46 -3.16 -11.54
N ARG A 125 5.55 -2.87 -12.28
CA ARG A 125 6.77 -2.27 -11.75
C ARG A 125 7.32 -1.18 -12.66
N ALA A 126 8.21 -0.35 -12.13
CA ALA A 126 8.99 0.65 -12.85
C ALA A 126 10.26 0.98 -12.06
N ASN A 127 11.24 1.59 -12.71
CA ASN A 127 12.37 2.20 -12.01
C ASN A 127 11.87 3.31 -11.06
N ILE A 128 12.62 3.61 -10.00
CA ILE A 128 12.30 4.65 -9.02
C ILE A 128 12.28 6.07 -9.61
N ASP A 129 12.78 6.25 -10.84
CA ASP A 129 12.69 7.49 -11.62
C ASP A 129 11.44 7.55 -12.53
N GLY A 130 10.60 6.51 -12.52
CA GLY A 130 9.36 6.39 -13.30
C GLY A 130 9.54 5.77 -14.69
N SER A 131 10.77 5.42 -15.08
CA SER A 131 11.05 4.79 -16.37
C SER A 131 10.80 3.27 -16.37
N ASP A 132 10.84 2.66 -17.56
CA ASP A 132 10.77 1.20 -17.76
C ASP A 132 9.57 0.52 -17.09
N ILE A 133 8.38 1.10 -17.28
CA ILE A 133 7.13 0.52 -16.77
C ILE A 133 6.90 -0.85 -17.40
N GLU A 134 6.71 -1.86 -16.56
CA GLU A 134 6.49 -3.25 -16.92
C GLU A 134 5.27 -3.83 -16.21
N THR A 135 4.46 -4.60 -16.94
CA THR A 135 3.37 -5.38 -16.35
C THR A 135 3.87 -6.77 -15.95
N LEU A 136 3.70 -7.14 -14.67
CA LEU A 136 4.10 -8.45 -14.12
C LEU A 136 2.96 -9.47 -14.11
N VAL A 137 1.72 -8.99 -13.97
CA VAL A 137 0.48 -9.79 -13.99
C VAL A 137 -0.57 -8.98 -14.76
N GLN A 138 -1.34 -9.62 -15.64
CA GLN A 138 -2.45 -9.00 -16.39
C GLN A 138 -3.66 -9.94 -16.40
N ASN A 139 -4.74 -9.57 -15.71
CA ASN A 139 -5.94 -10.42 -15.58
C ASN A 139 -7.05 -10.12 -16.59
N GLY A 140 -6.90 -9.09 -17.42
CA GLY A 140 -7.84 -8.74 -18.49
C GLY A 140 -7.44 -7.45 -19.20
N ASP A 141 -8.02 -7.14 -20.35
CA ASP A 141 -7.65 -5.96 -21.16
C ASP A 141 -8.83 -5.26 -21.85
N SER A 142 -10.07 -5.73 -21.59
CA SER A 142 -11.29 -5.16 -22.15
C SER A 142 -12.13 -4.42 -21.10
N PRO A 143 -13.04 -3.52 -21.52
CA PRO A 143 -14.01 -2.91 -20.61
C PRO A 143 -14.94 -3.93 -19.92
N GLN A 144 -15.15 -5.10 -20.51
CA GLN A 144 -15.91 -6.17 -19.87
C GLN A 144 -15.11 -6.83 -18.76
N ASP A 145 -13.81 -7.02 -18.97
CA ASP A 145 -12.92 -7.55 -17.94
C ASP A 145 -12.73 -6.54 -16.81
N SER A 146 -12.59 -5.25 -17.10
CA SER A 146 -12.43 -4.23 -16.05
C SER A 146 -13.67 -4.07 -15.19
N ALA A 147 -14.85 -4.51 -15.65
CA ALA A 147 -16.07 -4.56 -14.84
C ALA A 147 -16.14 -5.78 -13.92
N ASP A 148 -15.28 -6.78 -14.12
CA ASP A 148 -15.18 -7.98 -13.29
C ASP A 148 -14.29 -7.70 -12.07
N ILE A 149 -14.94 -7.42 -10.94
CA ILE A 149 -14.28 -7.06 -9.67
C ILE A 149 -13.31 -8.17 -9.22
N GLU A 150 -13.55 -9.43 -9.60
CA GLU A 150 -12.65 -10.54 -9.27
C GLU A 150 -11.29 -10.46 -9.95
N ARG A 151 -11.07 -9.51 -10.87
CA ARG A 151 -9.79 -9.29 -11.56
C ARG A 151 -8.99 -8.11 -11.01
N TRP A 152 -9.59 -7.35 -10.10
CA TRP A 152 -9.03 -6.12 -9.56
C TRP A 152 -7.94 -6.39 -8.53
N CYS A 153 -6.71 -6.01 -8.84
CA CYS A 153 -5.55 -6.10 -7.95
C CYS A 153 -5.47 -4.84 -7.06
N VAL A 154 -5.14 -4.97 -5.77
CA VAL A 154 -5.17 -3.82 -4.83
C VAL A 154 -3.93 -3.71 -3.93
N GLY A 155 -3.81 -4.58 -2.94
CA GLY A 155 -2.69 -4.62 -2.01
C GLY A 155 -1.49 -5.31 -2.65
N ILE A 156 -0.28 -4.97 -2.21
CA ILE A 156 0.95 -5.61 -2.68
C ILE A 156 2.01 -5.63 -1.57
N ALA A 157 2.73 -6.75 -1.46
CA ALA A 157 3.95 -6.86 -0.68
C ALA A 157 5.00 -7.72 -1.38
N LEU A 158 6.25 -7.58 -0.96
CA LEU A 158 7.41 -8.18 -1.60
C LEU A 158 8.16 -9.08 -0.60
N ASP A 159 8.43 -10.32 -1.00
CA ASP A 159 9.45 -11.17 -0.37
C ASP A 159 10.67 -11.17 -1.30
N LEU A 160 11.46 -10.10 -1.22
CA LEU A 160 12.64 -9.90 -2.06
C LEU A 160 13.68 -11.03 -1.92
N PRO A 161 13.99 -11.56 -0.72
CA PRO A 161 14.91 -12.68 -0.56
C PRO A 161 14.50 -13.95 -1.32
N LEU A 162 13.20 -14.22 -1.43
CA LEU A 162 12.68 -15.35 -2.22
C LEU A 162 12.30 -14.95 -3.66
N GLY A 163 12.42 -13.67 -4.02
CA GLY A 163 12.02 -13.16 -5.32
C GLY A 163 10.53 -13.33 -5.59
N GLN A 164 9.67 -13.10 -4.59
CA GLN A 164 8.21 -13.29 -4.72
C GLN A 164 7.44 -11.98 -4.54
N ILE A 165 6.37 -11.84 -5.31
CA ILE A 165 5.34 -10.82 -5.12
C ILE A 165 4.07 -11.44 -4.57
N TYR A 166 3.41 -10.72 -3.66
CA TYR A 166 2.13 -11.06 -3.07
C TYR A 166 1.14 -9.93 -3.38
N TRP A 167 -0.10 -10.25 -3.73
CA TRP A 167 -1.13 -9.24 -3.92
C TRP A 167 -2.51 -9.72 -3.47
N THR A 168 -3.35 -8.77 -3.08
CA THR A 168 -4.78 -9.03 -2.89
C THR A 168 -5.51 -8.80 -4.21
N GLN A 169 -6.53 -9.62 -4.43
CA GLN A 169 -7.47 -9.46 -5.54
C GLN A 169 -8.88 -9.44 -4.98
N LYS A 170 -9.64 -8.41 -5.33
CA LYS A 170 -10.95 -8.17 -4.75
C LYS A 170 -11.96 -9.23 -5.15
N GLY A 171 -13.05 -9.31 -4.39
CA GLY A 171 -14.35 -9.75 -4.85
C GLY A 171 -15.35 -8.60 -4.73
N PRO A 172 -16.58 -8.74 -5.25
CA PRO A 172 -17.65 -7.82 -4.88
C PRO A 172 -17.81 -7.79 -3.35
N PRO A 173 -18.27 -6.66 -2.76
CA PRO A 173 -18.39 -6.53 -1.31
C PRO A 173 -19.18 -7.67 -0.69
N ASP A 174 -18.61 -8.30 0.34
CA ASP A 174 -19.18 -9.45 1.07
C ASP A 174 -19.49 -10.70 0.23
N ALA A 175 -18.94 -10.80 -0.99
CA ALA A 175 -19.27 -11.92 -1.87
C ALA A 175 -18.52 -13.21 -1.50
N GLY A 176 -17.44 -13.13 -0.71
CA GLY A 176 -16.59 -14.29 -0.44
C GLY A 176 -15.89 -14.77 -1.72
N LEU A 177 -15.44 -13.82 -2.56
CA LEU A 177 -14.77 -14.08 -3.84
C LEU A 177 -13.38 -13.43 -3.90
N GLY A 178 -12.99 -12.70 -2.85
CA GLY A 178 -11.66 -12.14 -2.70
C GLY A 178 -10.60 -13.22 -2.49
N ARG A 179 -9.37 -12.90 -2.90
CA ARG A 179 -8.22 -13.80 -2.89
C ARG A 179 -6.93 -13.09 -2.49
N ILE A 180 -6.00 -13.86 -1.91
CA ILE A 180 -4.59 -13.49 -1.79
C ILE A 180 -3.80 -14.44 -2.71
N LEU A 181 -2.94 -13.86 -3.54
CA LEU A 181 -2.15 -14.58 -4.52
C LEU A 181 -0.66 -14.29 -4.35
N ARG A 182 0.18 -15.20 -4.86
CA ARG A 182 1.62 -14.97 -5.04
C ARG A 182 2.09 -15.43 -6.41
N ALA A 183 3.24 -14.90 -6.83
CA ALA A 183 4.02 -15.38 -7.97
C ALA A 183 5.48 -14.96 -7.81
N SER A 184 6.36 -15.45 -8.68
CA SER A 184 7.74 -14.95 -8.76
C SER A 184 7.74 -13.48 -9.22
N ILE A 185 8.69 -12.66 -8.77
CA ILE A 185 8.86 -11.28 -9.24
C ILE A 185 9.09 -11.29 -10.75
N ASP A 186 10.02 -12.13 -11.21
CA ASP A 186 10.29 -12.30 -12.62
C ASP A 186 9.33 -13.33 -13.24
N ILE A 187 8.82 -12.99 -14.43
CA ILE A 187 7.98 -13.90 -15.20
C ILE A 187 8.84 -15.10 -15.65
N PRO A 188 8.37 -16.35 -15.53
CA PRO A 188 9.09 -17.51 -16.02
C PRO A 188 9.49 -17.38 -17.49
N GLU A 189 10.62 -18.00 -17.86
CA GLU A 189 11.11 -17.97 -19.24
C GLU A 189 10.04 -18.47 -20.22
N ASP A 190 9.91 -17.81 -21.37
CA ASP A 190 8.91 -18.05 -22.41
C ASP A 190 7.43 -17.80 -22.01
N GLU A 191 7.16 -17.29 -20.81
CA GLU A 191 5.81 -16.90 -20.37
C GLU A 191 5.56 -15.39 -20.49
N THR A 192 4.32 -14.97 -20.27
CA THR A 192 3.89 -13.56 -20.36
C THR A 192 3.06 -13.19 -19.14
N ALA A 193 2.92 -11.90 -18.84
CA ALA A 193 2.11 -11.42 -17.72
C ALA A 193 0.65 -11.90 -17.74
N THR A 194 0.12 -12.22 -18.93
CA THR A 194 -1.23 -12.76 -19.16
C THR A 194 -1.35 -14.29 -19.04
N ARG A 195 -0.23 -15.02 -19.07
CA ARG A 195 -0.21 -16.50 -19.17
C ARG A 195 0.82 -17.16 -18.27
N ARG A 196 1.32 -16.44 -17.27
CA ARG A 196 2.30 -16.98 -16.34
C ARG A 196 1.67 -18.07 -15.48
N SER A 197 2.31 -19.23 -15.41
CA SER A 197 1.77 -20.44 -14.80
C SER A 197 2.10 -20.57 -13.32
N ASP A 198 3.00 -19.72 -12.82
CA ASP A 198 3.51 -19.72 -11.45
C ASP A 198 2.66 -18.91 -10.47
N ILE A 199 1.49 -18.39 -10.89
CA ILE A 199 0.55 -17.73 -9.99
C ILE A 199 -0.13 -18.78 -9.11
N GLU A 200 -0.02 -18.59 -7.80
CA GLU A 200 -0.65 -19.43 -6.79
C GLU A 200 -1.71 -18.64 -6.02
N THR A 201 -2.89 -19.22 -5.84
CA THR A 201 -3.89 -18.69 -4.91
C THR A 201 -3.59 -19.26 -3.52
N LEU A 202 -3.20 -18.38 -2.60
CA LEU A 202 -2.81 -18.74 -1.24
C LEU A 202 -4.01 -18.80 -0.28
N LEU A 203 -4.98 -17.91 -0.51
CA LEU A 203 -6.22 -17.85 0.24
C LEU A 203 -7.36 -17.41 -0.69
N ASP A 204 -8.52 -18.02 -0.54
CA ASP A 204 -9.74 -17.68 -1.25
C ASP A 204 -10.91 -17.47 -0.27
N LYS A 205 -12.06 -17.08 -0.82
CA LYS A 205 -13.30 -16.84 -0.07
C LYS A 205 -13.18 -15.74 0.97
N LEU A 206 -12.32 -14.76 0.69
CA LEU A 206 -12.22 -13.55 1.47
C LEU A 206 -13.38 -12.62 1.12
N PRO A 207 -13.93 -11.88 2.11
CA PRO A 207 -14.99 -10.91 1.86
C PRO A 207 -14.59 -9.90 0.79
N GLU A 208 -13.53 -9.13 1.04
CA GLU A 208 -13.00 -8.09 0.16
C GLU A 208 -11.60 -7.64 0.66
N PRO A 209 -10.53 -8.38 0.33
CA PRO A 209 -9.20 -8.10 0.85
C PRO A 209 -8.61 -6.86 0.17
N ILE A 210 -8.01 -5.97 0.95
CA ILE A 210 -7.53 -4.67 0.48
C ILE A 210 -6.02 -4.56 0.56
N ASP A 211 -5.45 -4.26 1.73
CA ASP A 211 -4.01 -4.06 1.90
C ASP A 211 -3.37 -5.29 2.55
N LEU A 212 -2.06 -5.49 2.35
CA LEU A 212 -1.33 -6.59 2.96
C LEU A 212 0.14 -6.23 3.23
N GLU A 213 0.67 -6.72 4.34
CA GLU A 213 2.09 -6.58 4.70
C GLU A 213 2.67 -7.91 5.21
N LEU A 214 3.99 -8.03 5.16
CA LEU A 214 4.71 -9.27 5.49
C LEU A 214 5.70 -9.04 6.65
N ASP A 215 5.67 -9.93 7.63
CA ASP A 215 6.78 -10.18 8.54
C ASP A 215 7.57 -11.39 8.01
N LEU A 216 8.64 -11.13 7.25
CA LEU A 216 9.48 -12.17 6.68
C LEU A 216 10.29 -12.94 7.75
N ALA A 217 10.54 -12.33 8.92
CA ALA A 217 11.32 -12.98 9.97
C ALA A 217 10.51 -14.07 10.66
N THR A 218 9.22 -13.84 10.89
CA THR A 218 8.30 -14.85 11.44
C THR A 218 7.51 -15.61 10.38
N ARG A 219 7.66 -15.22 9.10
CA ARG A 219 6.87 -15.72 7.96
C ARG A 219 5.37 -15.56 8.21
N THR A 220 4.98 -14.36 8.62
CA THR A 220 3.57 -14.01 8.88
C THR A 220 3.09 -13.00 7.84
N ILE A 221 1.93 -13.24 7.25
CA ILE A 221 1.23 -12.27 6.40
C ILE A 221 0.12 -11.63 7.22
N TYR A 222 -0.04 -10.32 7.06
CA TYR A 222 -1.14 -9.54 7.63
C TYR A 222 -1.93 -8.90 6.49
N TRP A 223 -3.25 -8.79 6.64
CA TRP A 223 -4.08 -8.12 5.63
C TRP A 223 -5.34 -7.51 6.24
N THR A 224 -5.88 -6.51 5.55
CA THR A 224 -7.19 -5.91 5.85
C THR A 224 -8.27 -6.49 4.94
N ASP A 225 -9.44 -6.71 5.49
CA ASP A 225 -10.65 -7.08 4.76
C ASP A 225 -11.75 -6.05 5.00
N ARG A 226 -12.49 -5.68 3.95
CA ARG A 226 -13.73 -4.90 4.06
C ARG A 226 -14.96 -5.79 4.13
N GLY A 227 -16.11 -5.17 4.38
CA GLY A 227 -17.40 -5.84 4.41
C GLY A 227 -17.92 -6.11 5.82
N ASN A 228 -18.92 -6.96 5.92
CA ASN A 228 -19.65 -7.23 7.15
C ASN A 228 -18.98 -8.29 8.04
N LEU A 229 -19.17 -8.11 9.36
CA LEU A 229 -18.85 -9.13 10.36
C LEU A 229 -19.54 -10.47 10.04
N PRO A 230 -18.94 -11.63 10.40
CA PRO A 230 -17.77 -11.77 11.28
C PRO A 230 -16.41 -11.84 10.56
N ARG A 231 -16.35 -11.62 9.24
CA ARG A 231 -15.10 -11.76 8.48
C ARG A 231 -14.64 -10.49 7.76
N GLY A 232 -15.55 -9.58 7.45
CA GLY A 232 -15.22 -8.26 6.90
C GLY A 232 -15.02 -7.22 7.99
N ASN A 233 -14.37 -6.11 7.61
CA ASN A 233 -13.98 -5.02 8.51
C ASN A 233 -13.04 -5.51 9.63
N THR A 234 -11.99 -6.20 9.21
CA THR A 234 -11.04 -6.90 10.06
C THR A 234 -9.59 -6.61 9.67
N VAL A 235 -8.70 -6.77 10.66
CA VAL A 235 -7.28 -7.07 10.41
C VAL A 235 -7.08 -8.55 10.69
N ASN A 236 -6.42 -9.24 9.78
CA ASN A 236 -6.20 -10.67 9.84
C ASN A 236 -4.70 -10.96 9.77
N ARG A 237 -4.31 -12.16 10.21
CA ARG A 237 -2.97 -12.69 9.97
C ARG A 237 -2.97 -14.19 9.74
N ALA A 238 -1.90 -14.69 9.15
CA ALA A 238 -1.65 -16.12 8.98
C ALA A 238 -0.16 -16.41 8.82
N SER A 239 0.25 -17.65 9.05
CA SER A 239 1.57 -18.13 8.62
C SER A 239 1.62 -18.22 7.09
N MET A 240 2.67 -17.68 6.48
CA MET A 240 2.92 -17.76 5.03
C MET A 240 3.19 -19.18 4.53
N ASP A 241 3.45 -20.13 5.44
CA ASP A 241 3.70 -21.54 5.09
C ASP A 241 2.40 -22.33 4.91
N ASP A 242 1.31 -21.91 5.57
CA ASP A 242 -0.02 -22.51 5.43
C ASP A 242 -1.11 -21.48 5.78
N ILE A 243 -1.31 -20.52 4.87
CA ILE A 243 -2.21 -19.39 5.10
C ILE A 243 -3.63 -19.89 5.36
N ALA A 244 -4.13 -20.82 4.53
CA ALA A 244 -5.50 -21.33 4.65
C ALA A 244 -5.78 -22.04 5.98
N ALA A 245 -4.80 -22.76 6.55
CA ALA A 245 -4.99 -23.45 7.83
C ALA A 245 -4.77 -22.56 9.07
N THR A 246 -4.03 -21.46 8.93
CA THR A 246 -3.57 -20.64 10.07
C THR A 246 -4.17 -19.24 10.12
N SER A 247 -5.06 -18.90 9.18
CA SER A 247 -5.75 -17.61 9.14
C SER A 247 -6.58 -17.36 10.39
N GLU A 248 -6.36 -16.21 11.02
CA GLU A 248 -7.14 -15.71 12.15
C GLU A 248 -7.41 -14.21 12.04
N VAL A 249 -8.56 -13.79 12.57
CA VAL A 249 -8.91 -12.38 12.77
C VAL A 249 -8.25 -11.92 14.05
N VAL A 250 -7.43 -10.86 13.98
CA VAL A 250 -6.78 -10.27 15.17
C VAL A 250 -7.49 -9.01 15.66
N LEU A 251 -8.20 -8.31 14.78
CA LEU A 251 -8.99 -7.12 15.08
C LEU A 251 -10.27 -7.10 14.25
N GLU A 252 -11.34 -6.56 14.81
CA GLU A 252 -12.66 -6.44 14.19
C GLU A 252 -13.19 -5.01 14.39
N GLY A 253 -14.16 -4.61 13.57
CA GLY A 253 -14.93 -3.39 13.80
C GLY A 253 -14.40 -2.14 13.09
N LEU A 254 -13.61 -2.33 12.04
CA LEU A 254 -13.22 -1.24 11.12
C LEU A 254 -14.46 -0.67 10.41
N ASP A 255 -14.38 0.57 9.94
CA ASP A 255 -15.41 1.18 9.07
C ASP A 255 -14.92 1.26 7.62
N GLU A 256 -14.97 0.12 6.91
CA GLU A 256 -14.38 -0.09 5.58
C GLU A 256 -12.85 0.03 5.59
N GLY A 257 -12.20 -0.94 6.25
CA GLY A 257 -10.74 -1.01 6.42
C GLY A 257 -9.95 -0.92 5.12
N ILE A 258 -8.83 -0.20 5.15
CA ILE A 258 -7.91 -0.04 4.01
C ILE A 258 -6.48 -0.30 4.44
N GLY A 259 -5.80 0.73 4.92
CA GLY A 259 -4.36 0.75 5.03
C GLY A 259 -3.91 -0.07 6.23
N LEU A 260 -2.76 -0.71 6.07
CA LEU A 260 -2.06 -1.43 7.13
C LEU A 260 -0.57 -1.08 7.05
N SER A 261 0.04 -0.81 8.19
CA SER A 261 1.49 -0.65 8.29
C SER A 261 2.03 -1.28 9.56
N LEU A 262 3.07 -2.10 9.41
CA LEU A 262 3.69 -2.84 10.51
C LEU A 262 4.96 -2.14 11.00
N ASP A 263 5.09 -2.11 12.32
CA ASP A 263 6.33 -1.78 13.01
C ASP A 263 6.79 -3.01 13.79
N LEU A 264 7.43 -3.91 13.04
CA LEU A 264 7.85 -5.23 13.52
C LEU A 264 8.79 -5.15 14.73
N PRO A 265 9.83 -4.28 14.76
CA PRO A 265 10.76 -4.23 15.90
C PRO A 265 10.11 -3.88 17.23
N ASN A 266 9.01 -3.11 17.22
CA ASN A 266 8.32 -2.69 18.44
C ASN A 266 7.01 -3.45 18.68
N ASN A 267 6.71 -4.49 17.88
CA ASN A 267 5.48 -5.28 17.98
C ASN A 267 4.22 -4.39 17.87
N ARG A 268 4.16 -3.50 16.87
CA ARG A 268 3.01 -2.62 16.63
C ARG A 268 2.51 -2.75 15.20
N MET A 269 1.23 -2.50 15.01
CA MET A 269 0.61 -2.25 13.71
C MET A 269 -0.25 -1.00 13.78
N PHE A 270 -0.36 -0.31 12.66
CA PHE A 270 -1.20 0.85 12.44
C PHE A 270 -2.11 0.57 11.26
N PHE A 271 -3.36 1.01 11.34
CA PHE A 271 -4.34 0.74 10.29
C PHE A 271 -5.38 1.84 10.23
N THR A 272 -5.98 1.97 9.05
CA THR A 272 -6.89 3.07 8.69
C THR A 272 -8.13 2.54 8.00
N ASP A 273 -9.19 3.33 8.06
CA ASP A 273 -10.46 3.02 7.40
C ASP A 273 -11.09 4.27 6.73
N ILE A 274 -12.04 4.03 5.81
CA ILE A 274 -12.76 5.10 5.11
C ILE A 274 -13.64 5.92 6.06
N GLY A 275 -14.07 5.34 7.19
CA GLY A 275 -14.74 6.04 8.28
C GLY A 275 -13.94 7.21 8.85
N GLY A 276 -12.65 7.29 8.54
CA GLY A 276 -11.77 8.38 8.96
C GLY A 276 -11.09 8.11 10.28
N ASN A 277 -10.91 6.83 10.62
CA ASN A 277 -10.28 6.40 11.84
C ASN A 277 -8.86 5.92 11.57
N LEU A 278 -7.97 6.19 12.51
CA LEU A 278 -6.60 5.72 12.51
C LEU A 278 -6.35 5.05 13.85
N TYR A 279 -5.84 3.83 13.80
CA TYR A 279 -5.68 2.98 14.97
C TYR A 279 -4.24 2.52 15.14
N SER A 280 -3.94 2.02 16.33
CA SER A 280 -2.74 1.26 16.65
C SER A 280 -3.07 0.06 17.52
N ALA A 281 -2.35 -1.04 17.35
CA ALA A 281 -2.44 -2.22 18.20
C ALA A 281 -1.09 -2.96 18.23
N SER A 282 -0.96 -3.93 19.12
CA SER A 282 0.13 -4.91 19.05
C SER A 282 -0.11 -5.86 17.86
N LEU A 283 0.93 -6.53 17.34
CA LEU A 283 0.80 -7.46 16.19
C LEU A 283 -0.11 -8.68 16.44
N ASP A 284 -0.56 -8.91 17.68
CA ASP A 284 -1.56 -9.91 18.06
C ASP A 284 -2.97 -9.34 18.28
N GLY A 285 -3.18 -8.07 17.94
CA GLY A 285 -4.44 -7.34 18.14
C GLY A 285 -4.61 -6.79 19.56
N SER A 286 -3.74 -7.13 20.50
CA SER A 286 -3.88 -6.66 21.87
C SER A 286 -3.54 -5.18 22.03
N GLY A 287 -4.20 -4.52 22.97
CA GLY A 287 -3.91 -3.13 23.31
C GLY A 287 -4.30 -2.13 22.23
N GLU A 288 -5.33 -2.44 21.43
CA GLU A 288 -5.91 -1.55 20.43
C GLU A 288 -6.22 -0.16 21.01
N ARG A 289 -5.88 0.87 20.24
CA ARG A 289 -6.17 2.28 20.52
C ARG A 289 -6.55 2.99 19.24
N GLU A 290 -7.65 3.71 19.29
CA GLU A 290 -7.98 4.73 18.32
C GLU A 290 -7.11 5.98 18.57
N LEU A 291 -6.37 6.40 17.55
CA LEU A 291 -5.48 7.57 17.58
C LEU A 291 -6.15 8.80 16.97
N LEU A 292 -6.97 8.61 15.92
CA LEU A 292 -7.82 9.63 15.32
C LEU A 292 -9.21 9.05 15.06
N HIS A 293 -10.24 9.86 15.24
CA HIS A 293 -11.65 9.48 15.15
C HIS A 293 -12.39 10.37 14.15
N HIS A 294 -12.99 9.79 13.11
CA HIS A 294 -13.77 10.48 12.06
C HIS A 294 -13.11 11.78 11.54
N ALA A 295 -11.80 11.72 11.28
CA ALA A 295 -10.97 12.88 10.97
C ALA A 295 -10.73 13.09 9.45
N GLY A 296 -11.42 12.34 8.59
CA GLY A 296 -11.30 12.38 7.13
C GLY A 296 -11.93 11.13 6.51
N SER A 297 -11.43 10.70 5.36
CA SER A 297 -11.67 9.34 4.85
C SER A 297 -10.35 8.71 4.46
N PHE A 298 -9.85 7.83 5.32
CA PHE A 298 -8.45 7.42 5.24
C PHE A 298 -8.25 6.20 4.35
N THR A 299 -7.21 6.25 3.52
CA THR A 299 -6.75 5.15 2.66
C THR A 299 -5.41 4.63 3.16
N GLY A 300 -4.35 4.61 2.35
CA GLY A 300 -3.05 4.08 2.74
C GLY A 300 -2.44 4.80 3.95
N ILE A 301 -1.69 4.03 4.73
CA ILE A 301 -0.90 4.48 5.87
C ILE A 301 0.49 3.85 5.80
N VAL A 302 1.51 4.56 6.26
CA VAL A 302 2.86 4.04 6.43
C VAL A 302 3.48 4.59 7.72
N TYR A 303 4.03 3.70 8.54
CA TYR A 303 4.92 4.03 9.64
C TYR A 303 6.35 4.22 9.11
N ALA A 304 7.01 5.29 9.55
CA ALA A 304 8.39 5.56 9.17
C ALA A 304 9.18 6.24 10.29
N VAL A 305 10.49 5.95 10.29
CA VAL A 305 11.48 6.66 11.12
C VAL A 305 12.21 7.66 10.23
N VAL A 306 12.05 8.97 10.50
CA VAL A 306 12.50 10.07 9.61
C VAL A 306 13.42 11.07 10.30
#